data_AF-A0A819E5P3-F1
#
_entry.id   AF-A0A819E5P3-F1
#
_cell.length_a   1.000
_cell.length_b   1.000
_cell.length_c   1.000
_cell.angle_alpha   90.00
_cell.angle_beta   90.00
_cell.angle_gamma   90.00
#
_symmetry.space_group_name_H-M   'P 1'
#
loop_
_entity.id
_entity.type
_entity.pdbx_description
1 polymer ?
#
loop_
_entity_poly.entity_id
_entity_poly.type
_entity_poly.pdbx_seq_one_letter_code
_entity_poly.pdbx_strand_id
1 'polypeptide(L)'
;MYGVTFTPEERTQFNAVWDVDGWRTMPMHDGALEACHLLHEAGYELVCVTSMPASFTEHRLENLRSHGFPIDRVISAGHDKENPSRNPKKQAIEQLHPAIFVDDLRLNFTDIEDVQTKFVFIDNDCHDDPSRNDNIHYDAKYPSLLAFVKDFLGQGIVWTERPHKLISSN
;
A
#
# COMPACT_ATOMS: atom_id res chain seq x y z
N MET A 1 11.99 24.05 -3.91
CA MET A 1 11.69 22.89 -4.77
C MET A 1 12.54 23.02 -6.02
N TYR A 2 13.42 22.04 -6.27
CA TYR A 2 14.27 21.99 -7.46
C TYR A 2 13.76 20.83 -8.33
N GLY A 3 13.62 21.06 -9.63
CA GLY A 3 13.23 20.01 -10.59
C GLY A 3 14.40 19.70 -11.51
N VAL A 4 14.62 18.42 -11.81
CA VAL A 4 15.53 17.99 -12.86
C VAL A 4 14.69 17.63 -14.08
N THR A 5 15.00 18.21 -15.23
CA THR A 5 14.36 17.85 -16.50
C THR A 5 15.19 16.78 -17.19
N PHE A 6 14.58 15.64 -17.49
CA PHE A 6 15.19 14.63 -18.33
C PHE A 6 15.24 15.07 -19.81
N THR A 7 16.36 14.78 -20.47
CA THR A 7 16.44 14.70 -21.94
C THR A 7 15.49 13.59 -22.47
N PRO A 8 15.16 13.57 -23.77
CA PRO A 8 14.34 12.49 -24.35
C PRO A 8 14.91 11.08 -24.09
N GLU A 9 16.23 10.91 -24.18
CA GLU A 9 16.93 9.65 -23.93
C GLU A 9 16.85 9.25 -22.45
N GLU A 10 17.14 10.17 -21.53
CA GLU A 10 17.03 9.93 -20.08
C GLU A 10 15.59 9.62 -19.67
N ARG A 11 14.61 10.28 -20.30
CA ARG A 11 13.19 9.99 -20.08
C ARG A 11 12.83 8.58 -20.54
N THR A 12 13.40 8.13 -21.65
CA THR A 12 13.19 6.76 -22.15
C THR A 12 13.80 5.73 -21.20
N GLN A 13 15.02 5.97 -20.70
CA GLN A 13 15.68 5.10 -19.73
C GLN A 13 14.95 5.08 -18.38
N PHE A 14 14.49 6.24 -17.90
CA PHE A 14 13.68 6.35 -16.69
C PHE A 14 12.37 5.58 -16.84
N ASN A 15 11.68 5.74 -17.96
CA ASN A 15 10.44 5.00 -18.24
C ASN A 15 10.70 3.48 -18.36
N ALA A 16 11.85 3.06 -18.87
CA ALA A 16 12.22 1.64 -18.98
C ALA A 16 12.33 0.95 -17.61
N VAL A 17 12.75 1.68 -16.56
CA VAL A 17 12.74 1.17 -15.17
C VAL A 17 11.31 0.90 -14.67
N TRP A 18 10.32 1.61 -15.22
CA TRP A 18 8.89 1.45 -14.88
C TRP A 18 8.12 0.66 -15.93
N ASP A 19 8.82 0.05 -16.89
CA ASP A 19 8.27 -0.82 -17.92
C ASP A 19 8.15 -2.27 -17.40
N VAL A 20 7.79 -3.22 -18.27
CA VAL A 20 7.51 -4.63 -17.94
C VAL A 20 8.58 -5.25 -17.03
N ASP A 21 9.86 -5.06 -17.34
CA ASP A 21 10.96 -5.66 -16.59
C ASP A 21 11.03 -5.12 -15.15
N GLY A 22 10.75 -3.82 -14.95
CA GLY A 22 10.72 -3.21 -13.62
C GLY A 22 9.70 -3.86 -12.70
N TRP A 23 8.47 -4.06 -13.18
CA TRP A 23 7.41 -4.70 -12.38
C TRP A 23 7.65 -6.19 -12.15
N ARG A 24 8.31 -6.85 -13.11
CA ARG A 24 8.63 -8.28 -13.07
C ARG A 24 9.83 -8.61 -12.17
N THR A 25 10.78 -7.68 -12.00
CA THR A 25 12.01 -7.89 -11.20
C THR A 25 12.10 -7.00 -9.97
N MET A 26 11.03 -6.28 -9.63
CA MET A 26 11.00 -5.40 -8.46
C MET A 26 11.42 -6.18 -7.20
N PRO A 27 12.41 -5.68 -6.42
CA PRO A 27 12.83 -6.33 -5.19
C PRO A 27 11.73 -6.30 -4.15
N MET A 28 11.77 -7.27 -3.23
CA MET A 28 10.83 -7.38 -2.13
C MET A 28 11.40 -6.70 -0.88
N HIS A 29 10.54 -6.08 -0.08
CA HIS A 29 10.95 -5.55 1.21
C HIS A 29 11.30 -6.68 2.18
N ASP A 30 12.32 -6.44 3.01
CA ASP A 30 12.76 -7.39 4.03
C ASP A 30 11.61 -7.79 4.96
N GLY A 31 11.49 -9.11 5.20
CA GLY A 31 10.44 -9.68 6.05
C GLY A 31 9.04 -9.72 5.45
N ALA A 32 8.80 -9.13 4.27
CA ALA A 32 7.46 -9.13 3.66
C ALA A 32 6.97 -10.55 3.33
N LEU A 33 7.85 -11.40 2.80
CA LEU A 33 7.52 -12.80 2.48
C LEU A 33 7.14 -13.60 3.74
N GLU A 34 7.94 -13.49 4.80
CA GLU A 34 7.67 -14.15 6.09
C GLU A 34 6.33 -13.69 6.67
N ALA A 35 6.05 -12.38 6.64
CA ALA A 35 4.80 -11.83 7.12
C ALA A 35 3.58 -12.36 6.35
N CYS A 36 3.67 -12.43 5.02
CA CYS A 36 2.60 -13.00 4.19
C CYS A 36 2.37 -14.49 4.47
N HIS A 37 3.42 -15.28 4.66
CA HIS A 37 3.26 -16.68 5.05
C HIS A 37 2.56 -16.84 6.40
N LEU A 38 2.97 -16.07 7.42
CA LEU A 38 2.33 -16.11 8.74
C LEU A 38 0.82 -15.79 8.67
N LEU A 39 0.44 -14.78 7.89
CA LEU A 39 -0.98 -14.44 7.69
C LEU A 39 -1.73 -15.54 6.93
N HIS A 40 -1.13 -16.09 5.89
CA HIS A 40 -1.74 -17.18 5.11
C HIS A 40 -1.93 -18.45 5.95
N GLU A 41 -0.92 -18.83 6.75
CA GLU A 41 -0.98 -19.96 7.68
C GLU A 41 -2.02 -19.75 8.78
N ALA A 42 -2.24 -18.50 9.20
CA ALA A 42 -3.32 -18.12 10.11
C ALA A 42 -4.71 -18.09 9.46
N GLY A 43 -4.82 -18.38 8.16
CA GLY A 43 -6.08 -18.49 7.42
C GLY A 43 -6.59 -17.21 6.76
N TYR A 44 -5.77 -16.17 6.65
CA TYR A 44 -6.15 -14.92 5.99
C TYR A 44 -5.95 -14.99 4.47
N GLU A 45 -6.88 -14.42 3.71
CA GLU A 45 -6.70 -14.14 2.28
C GLU A 45 -5.81 -12.90 2.11
N LEU A 46 -4.84 -12.98 1.20
CA LEU A 46 -3.96 -11.86 0.87
C LEU A 46 -4.26 -11.35 -0.53
N VAL A 47 -4.52 -10.05 -0.62
CA VAL A 47 -4.80 -9.34 -1.89
C VAL A 47 -3.85 -8.15 -2.00
N CYS A 48 -3.08 -8.09 -3.09
CA CYS A 48 -2.21 -6.96 -3.35
C CYS A 48 -3.00 -5.86 -4.08
N VAL A 49 -3.11 -4.67 -3.50
CA VAL A 49 -3.74 -3.50 -4.13
C VAL A 49 -2.67 -2.45 -4.44
N THR A 50 -2.53 -2.08 -5.71
CA THR A 50 -1.46 -1.21 -6.21
C THR A 50 -1.98 -0.13 -7.14
N SER A 51 -1.37 1.05 -7.14
CA SER A 51 -1.71 2.15 -8.07
C SER A 51 -0.99 2.04 -9.44
N MET A 52 -0.23 0.96 -9.63
CA MET A 52 0.37 0.58 -10.91
C MET A 52 -0.67 0.53 -12.04
N PRO A 53 -0.29 0.80 -13.31
CA PRO A 53 -1.17 0.60 -14.46
C PRO A 53 -1.65 -0.85 -14.62
N ALA A 54 -2.90 -1.01 -15.07
CA ALA A 54 -3.53 -2.32 -15.22
C ALA A 54 -2.81 -3.26 -16.21
N SER A 55 -2.07 -2.71 -17.17
CA SER A 55 -1.26 -3.51 -18.11
C SER A 55 -0.17 -4.33 -17.44
N PHE A 56 0.22 -3.99 -16.20
CA PHE A 56 1.28 -4.68 -15.47
C PHE A 56 0.78 -5.63 -14.37
N THR A 57 -0.56 -5.79 -14.22
CA THR A 57 -1.15 -6.61 -13.16
C THR A 57 -0.64 -8.05 -13.16
N GLU A 58 -0.56 -8.68 -14.34
CA GLU A 58 -0.06 -10.04 -14.49
C GLU A 58 1.43 -10.14 -14.17
N HIS A 59 2.24 -9.21 -14.66
CA HIS A 59 3.69 -9.17 -14.37
C HIS A 59 3.97 -9.01 -12.88
N ARG A 60 3.17 -8.20 -12.16
CA ARG A 60 3.30 -8.07 -10.72
C ARG A 60 2.91 -9.36 -9.99
N LEU A 61 1.85 -10.03 -10.43
CA LEU A 61 1.43 -11.31 -9.85
C LEU A 61 2.49 -12.40 -10.10
N GLU A 62 3.05 -12.48 -11.31
CA GLU A 62 4.16 -13.38 -11.62
C GLU A 62 5.36 -13.14 -10.70
N ASN A 63 5.75 -11.88 -10.51
CA ASN A 63 6.86 -11.49 -9.65
C ASN A 63 6.64 -11.93 -8.19
N LEU A 64 5.44 -11.68 -7.64
CA LEU A 64 5.09 -12.12 -6.28
C LEU A 64 5.18 -13.65 -6.15
N ARG A 65 4.65 -14.39 -7.14
CA ARG A 65 4.69 -15.85 -7.15
C ARG A 65 6.10 -16.40 -7.31
N SER A 66 6.95 -15.80 -8.14
CA SER A 66 8.34 -16.24 -8.31
C SER A 66 9.17 -16.07 -7.03
N HIS A 67 8.78 -15.14 -6.16
CA HIS A 67 9.38 -14.95 -4.84
C HIS A 67 8.71 -15.80 -3.74
N GLY A 68 7.70 -16.62 -4.07
CA GLY A 68 7.04 -17.52 -3.14
C GLY A 68 5.89 -16.92 -2.33
N PHE A 69 5.44 -15.70 -2.64
CA PHE A 69 4.33 -15.08 -1.90
C PHE A 69 3.03 -15.89 -2.09
N PRO A 70 2.29 -16.16 -0.99
CA PRO A 70 0.97 -16.79 -1.07
C PRO A 70 -0.11 -15.75 -1.42
N ILE A 71 0.05 -15.08 -2.57
CA ILE A 71 -0.87 -14.05 -3.08
C ILE A 71 -1.41 -14.49 -4.44
N ASP A 72 -2.73 -14.60 -4.54
CA ASP A 72 -3.41 -15.04 -5.75
C ASP A 72 -4.09 -13.92 -6.54
N ARG A 73 -4.23 -12.73 -5.94
CA ARG A 73 -4.90 -11.60 -6.57
C ARG A 73 -4.11 -10.30 -6.43
N VAL A 74 -3.88 -9.65 -7.56
CA VAL A 74 -3.39 -8.26 -7.65
C VAL A 74 -4.51 -7.41 -8.26
N ILE A 75 -4.84 -6.29 -7.62
CA ILE A 75 -5.77 -5.29 -8.12
C ILE A 75 -4.98 -4.02 -8.45
N SER A 76 -5.01 -3.65 -9.73
CA SER A 76 -4.52 -2.36 -10.19
C SER A 76 -5.62 -1.31 -10.02
N ALA A 77 -5.38 -0.35 -9.14
CA ALA A 77 -6.22 0.82 -8.93
C ALA A 77 -5.89 1.97 -9.90
N GLY A 78 -4.68 1.98 -10.50
CA GLY A 78 -4.20 3.09 -11.33
C GLY A 78 -4.03 4.40 -10.54
N HIS A 79 -3.67 5.48 -11.24
CA HIS A 79 -3.71 6.83 -10.68
C HIS A 79 -4.72 7.67 -11.45
N ASP A 80 -5.54 8.44 -10.73
CA ASP A 80 -6.39 9.46 -11.31
C ASP A 80 -5.53 10.67 -11.70
N LYS A 81 -5.34 10.86 -13.01
CA LYS A 81 -4.55 11.97 -13.56
C LYS A 81 -5.26 13.32 -13.41
N GLU A 82 -6.58 13.32 -13.30
CA GLU A 82 -7.39 14.53 -13.17
C GLU A 82 -7.50 14.97 -11.71
N ASN A 83 -7.41 14.02 -10.78
CA ASN A 83 -7.40 14.30 -9.34
C ASN A 83 -6.29 13.53 -8.60
N PRO A 84 -5.03 14.02 -8.65
CA PRO A 84 -3.88 13.35 -8.04
C PRO A 84 -3.95 13.24 -6.50
N SER A 85 -4.79 14.04 -5.85
CA SER A 85 -5.00 14.02 -4.40
C SER A 85 -5.95 12.93 -3.92
N ARG A 86 -6.71 12.28 -4.82
CA ARG A 86 -7.60 11.19 -4.44
C ARG A 86 -6.81 9.93 -4.18
N ASN A 87 -7.19 9.21 -3.13
CA ASN A 87 -6.71 7.87 -2.87
C ASN A 87 -7.08 6.94 -4.04
N PRO A 88 -6.09 6.43 -4.81
CA PRO A 88 -6.36 5.58 -5.95
C PRO A 88 -7.02 4.26 -5.53
N LYS A 89 -6.67 3.75 -4.35
CA LYS A 89 -7.06 2.41 -3.88
C LYS A 89 -8.47 2.39 -3.28
N LYS A 90 -9.12 3.55 -3.10
CA LYS A 90 -10.42 3.71 -2.45
C LYS A 90 -11.45 2.69 -2.93
N GLN A 91 -11.70 2.62 -4.23
CA GLN A 91 -12.72 1.74 -4.79
C GLN A 91 -12.42 0.26 -4.49
N ALA A 92 -11.15 -0.15 -4.57
CA ALA A 92 -10.76 -1.52 -4.26
C ALA A 92 -10.99 -1.84 -2.77
N ILE A 93 -10.64 -0.94 -1.86
CA ILE A 93 -10.85 -1.13 -0.42
C ILE A 93 -12.35 -1.19 -0.08
N GLU A 94 -13.16 -0.31 -0.66
CA GLU A 94 -14.62 -0.30 -0.49
C GLU A 94 -15.27 -1.59 -1.02
N GLN A 95 -14.77 -2.17 -2.12
CA GLN A 95 -15.32 -3.41 -2.66
C GLN A 95 -14.87 -4.66 -1.90
N LEU A 96 -13.62 -4.66 -1.43
CA LEU A 96 -13.03 -5.80 -0.74
C LEU A 96 -13.46 -5.92 0.72
N HIS A 97 -13.77 -4.79 1.38
CA HIS A 97 -14.01 -4.71 2.81
C HIS A 97 -12.96 -5.50 3.64
N PRO A 98 -11.66 -5.28 3.44
CA PRO A 98 -10.64 -6.08 4.11
C PRO A 98 -10.69 -5.81 5.61
N ALA A 99 -10.35 -6.81 6.43
CA ALA A 99 -10.24 -6.62 7.87
C ALA A 99 -9.15 -5.59 8.20
N ILE A 100 -8.04 -5.64 7.47
CA ILE A 100 -6.89 -4.74 7.61
C ILE A 100 -6.43 -4.30 6.22
N PHE A 101 -6.13 -3.01 6.08
CA PHE A 101 -5.43 -2.43 4.94
C PHE A 101 -4.09 -1.88 5.43
N VAL A 102 -3.01 -2.35 4.81
CA VAL A 102 -1.63 -2.00 5.16
C VAL A 102 -0.99 -1.26 4.00
N ASP A 103 -0.37 -0.12 4.26
CA ASP A 103 0.30 0.70 3.24
C ASP A 103 1.45 1.50 3.84
N ASP A 104 2.41 1.88 3.01
CA ASP A 104 3.58 2.69 3.33
C ASP A 104 3.45 4.15 2.84
N LEU A 105 2.35 4.49 2.17
CA LEU A 105 2.04 5.86 1.77
C LEU A 105 0.80 6.38 2.51
N ARG A 106 0.97 7.43 3.32
CA ARG A 106 -0.11 8.02 4.13
C ARG A 106 -1.33 8.45 3.30
N LEU A 107 -1.09 9.02 2.11
CA LEU A 107 -2.16 9.44 1.20
C LEU A 107 -3.11 8.30 0.79
N ASN A 108 -2.70 7.04 0.90
CA ASN A 108 -3.56 5.89 0.62
C ASN A 108 -4.58 5.60 1.74
N PHE A 109 -4.58 6.35 2.84
CA PHE A 109 -5.61 6.25 3.90
C PHE A 109 -6.65 7.37 3.83
N THR A 110 -6.52 8.34 2.92
CA THR A 110 -7.50 9.41 2.76
C THR A 110 -8.79 8.93 2.08
N ASP A 111 -9.88 9.63 2.35
CA ASP A 111 -11.19 9.48 1.69
C ASP A 111 -11.85 8.11 1.90
N ILE A 112 -11.33 7.28 2.80
CA ILE A 112 -11.83 5.94 3.12
C ILE A 112 -12.15 5.77 4.61
N GLU A 113 -12.33 6.84 5.38
CA GLU A 113 -12.48 6.78 6.83
C GLU A 113 -13.78 6.10 7.30
N ASP A 114 -14.77 5.95 6.40
CA ASP A 114 -16.09 5.40 6.72
C ASP A 114 -16.18 3.86 6.55
N VAL A 115 -15.07 3.15 6.31
CA VAL A 115 -15.05 1.67 6.22
C VAL A 115 -14.71 0.99 7.55
N GLN A 116 -15.11 -0.27 7.74
CA GLN A 116 -14.76 -1.03 8.97
C GLN A 116 -13.31 -1.54 8.99
N THR A 117 -12.59 -1.43 7.88
CA THR A 117 -11.19 -1.83 7.73
C THR A 117 -10.28 -1.09 8.70
N LYS A 118 -9.37 -1.82 9.36
CA LYS A 118 -8.28 -1.25 10.15
C LYS A 118 -7.13 -0.80 9.26
N PHE A 119 -6.60 0.40 9.50
CA PHE A 119 -5.50 0.98 8.74
C PHE A 119 -4.19 0.84 9.48
N VAL A 120 -3.20 0.24 8.83
CA VAL A 120 -1.86 0.05 9.38
C VAL A 120 -0.87 0.76 8.49
N PHE A 121 -0.23 1.79 9.04
CA PHE A 121 0.82 2.51 8.35
C PHE A 121 2.18 1.86 8.61
N ILE A 122 2.89 1.49 7.54
CA ILE A 122 4.26 1.01 7.61
C ILE A 122 5.21 2.19 7.41
N ASP A 123 5.84 2.61 8.49
CA ASP A 123 6.82 3.69 8.49
C ASP A 123 8.23 3.11 8.58
N ASN A 124 8.85 2.87 7.43
CA ASN A 124 10.22 2.34 7.37
C ASN A 124 11.29 3.40 7.70
N ASP A 125 10.92 4.52 8.35
CA ASP A 125 11.79 5.66 8.69
C ASP A 125 12.51 6.29 7.47
N CYS A 126 12.00 6.08 6.25
CA CYS A 126 12.53 6.75 5.07
C CYS A 126 12.19 8.25 5.15
N HIS A 127 13.22 9.09 5.20
CA HIS A 127 13.11 10.54 5.44
C HIS A 127 12.41 11.36 4.34
N ASP A 128 11.90 10.72 3.28
CA ASP A 128 11.27 11.34 2.11
C ASP A 128 9.73 11.24 2.15
N ASP A 129 9.11 11.42 3.31
CA ASP A 129 7.65 11.59 3.39
C ASP A 129 7.28 13.09 3.43
N PRO A 130 6.85 13.69 2.29
CA PRO A 130 6.40 15.09 2.25
C PRO A 130 5.10 15.33 3.05
N SER A 131 4.44 14.26 3.51
CA SER A 131 3.18 14.29 4.24
C SER A 131 3.33 14.15 5.77
N ARG A 132 4.56 14.25 6.30
CA ARG A 132 4.87 14.10 7.75
C ARG A 132 4.05 14.97 8.73
N ASN A 133 3.37 16.02 8.25
CA ASN A 133 2.51 16.92 9.03
C ASN A 133 1.02 16.85 8.62
N ASP A 134 0.59 15.76 8.00
CA ASP A 134 -0.81 15.57 7.63
C ASP A 134 -1.68 15.12 8.82
N ASN A 135 -2.99 15.41 8.74
CA ASN A 135 -3.98 14.93 9.72
C ASN A 135 -4.59 13.60 9.27
N ILE A 136 -3.82 12.74 8.59
CA ILE A 136 -4.33 11.48 8.06
C ILE A 136 -4.39 10.44 9.18
N HIS A 137 -5.55 9.80 9.32
CA HIS A 137 -5.77 8.77 10.33
C HIS A 137 -5.24 7.40 9.88
N TYR A 138 -4.60 6.70 10.81
CA TYR A 138 -4.36 5.26 10.75
C TYR A 138 -4.56 4.64 12.14
N ASP A 139 -5.01 3.39 12.18
CA ASP A 139 -5.36 2.70 13.42
C ASP A 139 -4.13 2.15 14.16
N ALA A 140 -3.02 1.91 13.45
CA ALA A 140 -1.72 1.53 14.02
C ALA A 140 -0.56 1.94 13.10
N LYS A 141 0.64 2.09 13.66
CA LYS A 141 1.88 2.37 12.93
C LYS A 141 2.95 1.37 13.33
N TYR A 142 3.66 0.82 12.35
CA TYR A 142 4.72 -0.18 12.53
C TYR A 142 5.94 0.12 11.66
N PRO A 143 7.16 -0.29 12.08
CA PRO A 143 8.38 -0.08 11.31
C PRO A 143 8.57 -1.06 10.15
N SER A 144 7.74 -2.12 10.07
CA SER A 144 7.74 -3.09 8.97
C SER A 144 6.47 -3.93 8.99
N LEU A 145 6.12 -4.54 7.86
CA LEU A 145 4.99 -5.46 7.76
C LEU A 145 5.17 -6.66 8.72
N LEU A 146 6.39 -7.18 8.86
CA LEU A 146 6.66 -8.32 9.72
C LEU A 146 6.47 -8.00 11.21
N ALA A 147 6.90 -6.81 11.66
CA ALA A 147 6.67 -6.37 13.03
C ALA A 147 5.17 -6.28 13.33
N PHE A 148 4.40 -5.69 12.41
CA PHE A 148 2.95 -5.65 12.52
C PHE A 148 2.32 -7.06 12.62
N VAL A 149 2.66 -7.97 11.71
CA VAL A 149 2.05 -9.31 11.68
C VAL A 149 2.35 -10.11 12.96
N LYS A 150 3.56 -9.99 13.50
CA LYS A 150 3.94 -10.66 14.76
C LYS A 150 3.08 -10.19 15.93
N ASP A 151 2.84 -8.89 16.05
CA ASP A 151 1.96 -8.34 17.10
C ASP A 151 0.48 -8.67 16.84
N PHE A 152 0.04 -8.59 15.58
CA PHE A 152 -1.35 -8.86 15.20
C PHE A 152 -1.75 -10.29 15.56
N LEU A 153 -0.95 -11.28 15.15
CA LEU A 153 -1.21 -12.68 15.44
C LEU A 153 -0.96 -13.02 16.92
N GLY A 154 -0.08 -12.28 17.59
CA GLY A 154 0.13 -12.33 19.04
C GLY A 154 -0.95 -11.63 19.86
N GLN A 155 -1.95 -11.00 19.23
CA GLN A 155 -3.01 -10.19 19.85
C GLN A 155 -2.51 -9.02 20.71
N GLY A 156 -1.32 -8.49 20.41
CA GLY A 156 -0.67 -7.41 21.16
C GLY A 156 -1.02 -5.99 20.68
N ILE A 157 -1.86 -5.84 19.65
CA ILE A 157 -2.10 -4.55 19.03
C ILE A 157 -3.02 -3.67 19.87
N VAL A 158 -2.53 -2.45 20.15
CA VAL A 158 -3.35 -1.34 20.64
C VAL A 158 -3.82 -0.52 19.44
N TRP A 159 -5.10 -0.65 19.10
CA TRP A 159 -5.71 0.14 18.04
C TRP A 159 -6.03 1.55 18.53
N THR A 160 -5.67 2.57 17.76
CA THR A 160 -6.15 3.92 18.02
C THR A 160 -7.65 4.01 17.76
N GLU A 161 -8.35 4.83 18.53
CA GLU A 161 -9.75 5.14 18.22
C GLU A 161 -9.80 6.00 16.96
N ARG A 162 -10.58 5.57 15.98
CA ARG A 162 -10.84 6.39 14.81
C ARG A 162 -11.64 7.60 15.26
N PRO A 163 -11.17 8.84 15.01
CA PRO A 163 -11.96 10.01 15.31
C PRO A 163 -13.27 9.89 14.53
N HIS A 164 -14.40 9.84 15.24
CA HIS A 164 -15.69 10.02 14.60
C HIS A 164 -15.61 11.33 13.83
N LYS A 165 -15.96 11.33 12.53
CA LYS A 165 -16.21 12.59 11.82
C LYS A 165 -17.05 13.44 12.75
N LEU A 166 -16.52 14.58 13.18
CA LEU A 166 -17.33 15.63 13.75
C LEU A 166 -18.43 15.83 12.73
N ILE A 167 -19.65 15.42 13.09
CA ILE A 167 -20.85 15.68 12.31
C ILE A 167 -20.74 17.16 11.99
N SER A 168 -20.58 17.48 10.71
CA SER A 168 -20.41 18.83 10.22
C SER A 168 -21.47 19.71 10.89
N SER A 169 -21.02 20.60 11.77
CA SER A 169 -21.85 21.67 12.30
C SER A 169 -22.42 22.43 11.09
N ASN A 170 -23.74 22.57 11.08
CA ASN A 170 -24.52 23.32 10.07
C ASN A 170 -23.90 24.68 9.70
#